data_AF-A0A953Z9U1-F1
#
_entry.id   AF-A0A953Z9U1-F1
#
_cell.length_a   1.000
_cell.length_b   1.000
_cell.length_c   1.000
_cell.angle_alpha   90.00
_cell.angle_beta   90.00
_cell.angle_gamma   90.00
#
_symmetry.space_group_name_H-M   'P 1'
#
loop_
_entity.id
_entity.type
_entity.pdbx_description
1 polymer ?
#
loop_
_entity_poly.entity_id
_entity_poly.type
_entity_poly.pdbx_seq_one_letter_code
_entity_poly.pdbx_strand_id
1 'polypeptide(L)'
;MGNAENAYLFRHAMMRAAAYDLQPPVERSELHTHAYAIIEALPHPDPDAFAYELAGHARDAAVGTPDIARRREMSEREARWLGRAMQRARNNSNFRMALECAERVLNSESVDAATRHGAALLGAEMSAALGEFARVPEFLTSAEKLHEG
;
A
#
# COMPACT_ATOMS: atom_id res chain seq x y z
N MET A 1 13.40 -34.68 3.65
CA MET A 1 12.74 -33.78 2.68
C MET A 1 13.81 -32.85 2.14
N GLY A 2 14.20 -33.10 0.89
CA GLY A 2 15.58 -33.01 0.44
C GLY A 2 15.81 -31.93 -0.60
N ASN A 3 17.06 -31.49 -0.65
CA ASN A 3 17.69 -30.50 -1.55
C ASN A 3 17.04 -30.32 -2.95
N ALA A 4 16.55 -31.38 -3.59
CA ALA A 4 15.89 -31.32 -4.90
C ALA A 4 14.55 -30.54 -4.90
N GLU A 5 13.72 -30.66 -3.87
CA GLU A 5 12.45 -29.94 -3.76
C GLU A 5 12.69 -28.43 -3.57
N ASN A 6 13.62 -28.07 -2.69
CA ASN A 6 14.03 -26.67 -2.49
C ASN A 6 14.66 -26.08 -3.75
N ALA A 7 15.51 -26.84 -4.45
CA ALA A 7 16.10 -26.41 -5.72
C ALA A 7 15.04 -26.18 -6.81
N TYR A 8 14.00 -27.03 -6.84
CA TYR A 8 12.86 -26.85 -7.74
C TYR A 8 12.05 -25.59 -7.38
N LEU A 9 11.65 -25.42 -6.12
CA LEU A 9 10.88 -24.25 -5.67
C LEU A 9 11.64 -22.95 -5.91
N PHE A 10 12.94 -22.93 -5.64
CA PHE A 10 13.80 -21.78 -5.92
C PHE A 10 13.83 -21.46 -7.41
N ARG A 11 14.10 -22.46 -8.27
CA ARG A 11 14.12 -22.26 -9.73
C ARG A 11 12.76 -21.80 -10.24
N HIS A 12 11.68 -22.38 -9.73
CA HIS A 12 10.33 -21.98 -10.09
C HIS A 12 10.05 -20.53 -9.70
N ALA A 13 10.35 -20.13 -8.47
CA ALA A 13 10.18 -18.77 -7.99
C ALA A 13 11.00 -17.76 -8.83
N MET A 14 12.26 -18.10 -9.14
CA MET A 14 13.11 -17.27 -10.00
C MET A 14 12.56 -17.13 -11.42
N MET A 15 12.18 -18.24 -12.06
CA MET A 15 11.62 -18.20 -13.41
C MET A 15 10.29 -17.45 -13.45
N ARG A 16 9.46 -17.59 -12.42
CA ARG A 16 8.21 -16.84 -12.27
C ARG A 16 8.47 -15.34 -12.16
N ALA A 17 9.43 -14.92 -11.34
CA ALA A 17 9.80 -13.52 -11.20
C ALA A 17 10.32 -12.94 -12.53
N ALA A 18 11.23 -13.64 -13.20
CA ALA A 18 11.75 -13.20 -14.50
C ALA A 18 10.64 -13.13 -15.57
N ALA A 19 9.73 -14.11 -15.61
CA ALA A 19 8.60 -14.08 -16.54
C ALA A 19 7.65 -12.91 -16.25
N TYR A 20 7.41 -12.60 -14.98
CA TYR A 20 6.61 -11.45 -14.56
C TYR A 20 7.23 -10.11 -14.98
N ASP A 21 8.53 -9.96 -14.79
CA ASP A 21 9.25 -8.73 -15.17
C ASP A 21 9.27 -8.48 -16.68
N LEU A 22 9.22 -9.56 -17.48
CA LEU A 22 9.14 -9.49 -18.94
C LEU A 22 7.75 -9.13 -19.49
N GLN A 23 6.69 -9.20 -18.67
CA GLN A 23 5.34 -8.83 -19.11
C GLN A 23 5.25 -7.32 -19.41
N PRO A 24 4.51 -6.91 -20.45
CA PRO A 24 4.18 -5.52 -20.67
C PRO A 24 3.53 -4.87 -19.43
N PRO A 25 3.80 -3.58 -19.12
CA PRO A 25 3.22 -2.90 -17.97
C PRO A 25 1.68 -2.95 -17.91
N VAL A 26 1.03 -2.90 -19.08
CA VAL A 26 -0.43 -2.98 -19.18
C VAL A 26 -0.97 -4.34 -18.74
N GLU A 27 -0.31 -5.44 -19.11
CA GLU A 27 -0.72 -6.79 -18.70
C GLU A 27 -0.56 -6.99 -17.19
N ARG A 28 0.51 -6.46 -16.61
CA ARG A 28 0.70 -6.48 -15.15
C ARG A 28 -0.37 -5.67 -14.42
N SER A 29 -0.73 -4.49 -14.95
CA SER A 29 -1.82 -3.67 -14.41
C SER A 29 -3.16 -4.41 -14.44
N GLU A 30 -3.45 -5.12 -15.53
CA GLU A 30 -4.66 -5.95 -15.65
C GLU A 30 -4.65 -7.11 -14.64
N LEU A 31 -3.52 -7.80 -14.49
CA LEU A 31 -3.37 -8.86 -13.50
C LEU A 31 -3.66 -8.34 -12.08
N HIS A 32 -3.10 -7.19 -11.71
CA HIS A 32 -3.35 -6.57 -10.42
C HIS A 32 -4.79 -6.09 -10.23
N THR A 33 -5.43 -5.63 -11.30
CA THR A 33 -6.87 -5.31 -11.25
C THR A 33 -7.71 -6.55 -10.97
N HIS A 34 -7.38 -7.68 -11.61
CA HIS A 34 -8.08 -8.94 -11.37
C HIS A 34 -7.82 -9.48 -9.96
N ALA A 35 -6.57 -9.46 -9.49
CA ALA A 35 -6.21 -9.87 -8.13
C ALA A 35 -6.96 -9.03 -7.09
N TYR A 36 -6.99 -7.71 -7.26
CA TYR A 36 -7.78 -6.79 -6.43
C TYR A 36 -9.25 -7.21 -6.39
N ALA A 37 -9.88 -7.35 -7.56
CA ALA A 37 -11.30 -7.66 -7.66
C ALA A 37 -11.65 -9.03 -7.02
N ILE A 38 -10.79 -10.03 -7.18
CA ILE A 38 -10.97 -11.34 -6.56
C ILE A 38 -10.87 -11.22 -5.03
N ILE A 39 -9.81 -10.60 -4.51
CA ILE A 39 -9.59 -10.52 -3.05
C ILE A 39 -10.69 -9.70 -2.38
N GLU A 40 -11.12 -8.60 -3.00
CA GLU A 40 -12.19 -7.74 -2.49
C GLU A 40 -13.57 -8.45 -2.49
N ALA A 41 -13.84 -9.29 -3.50
CA ALA A 41 -15.11 -9.99 -3.61
C ALA A 41 -15.23 -11.23 -2.69
N LEU A 42 -14.12 -11.74 -2.18
CA LEU A 42 -14.13 -12.90 -1.30
C LEU A 42 -14.75 -12.55 0.07
N PRO A 43 -15.64 -13.39 0.61
CA PRO A 43 -16.18 -13.18 1.94
C PRO A 43 -15.10 -13.44 2.99
N HIS A 44 -14.69 -12.38 3.70
CA HIS A 44 -13.69 -12.45 4.76
C HIS A 44 -14.31 -12.15 6.12
N PRO A 45 -13.99 -12.95 7.17
CA PRO A 45 -14.42 -12.64 8.53
C PRO A 45 -13.73 -11.37 9.08
N ASP A 46 -12.54 -11.06 8.55
CA ASP A 46 -11.76 -9.86 8.88
C ASP A 46 -11.21 -9.25 7.59
N PRO A 47 -11.97 -8.36 6.92
CA PRO A 47 -11.53 -7.71 5.68
C PRO A 47 -10.32 -6.78 5.89
N ASP A 48 -10.08 -6.30 7.12
CA ASP A 48 -8.93 -5.45 7.41
C ASP A 48 -7.61 -6.22 7.36
N ALA A 49 -7.63 -7.54 7.51
CA ALA A 49 -6.44 -8.39 7.38
C ALA A 49 -5.78 -8.28 6.00
N PHE A 50 -6.56 -8.01 4.95
CA PHE A 50 -6.10 -7.89 3.57
C PHE A 50 -5.95 -6.44 3.11
N ALA A 51 -6.21 -5.46 3.98
CA ALA A 51 -6.22 -4.06 3.60
C ALA A 51 -4.89 -3.60 2.98
N TYR A 52 -3.76 -4.06 3.51
CA TYR A 52 -2.44 -3.72 2.96
C TYR A 52 -2.20 -4.32 1.57
N GLU A 53 -2.63 -5.57 1.37
CA GLU A 53 -2.51 -6.28 0.08
C GLU A 53 -3.43 -5.66 -0.98
N LEU A 54 -4.68 -5.35 -0.61
CA LEU A 54 -5.63 -4.66 -1.49
C LEU A 54 -5.12 -3.27 -1.90
N ALA A 55 -4.51 -2.52 -0.97
CA ALA A 55 -3.85 -1.26 -1.29
C ALA A 55 -2.67 -1.44 -2.25
N GLY A 56 -1.87 -2.50 -2.09
CA GLY A 56 -0.78 -2.86 -3.00
C GLY A 56 -1.28 -3.14 -4.42
N HIS A 57 -2.27 -4.02 -4.57
CA HIS A 57 -2.83 -4.35 -5.88
C HIS A 57 -3.50 -3.16 -6.56
N ALA A 58 -4.19 -2.30 -5.82
CA ALA A 58 -4.75 -1.08 -6.39
C ALA A 58 -3.64 -0.15 -6.92
N ARG A 59 -2.55 0.03 -6.17
CA ARG A 59 -1.40 0.82 -6.62
C ARG A 59 -0.78 0.26 -7.91
N ASP A 60 -0.48 -1.04 -7.93
CA ASP A 60 0.18 -1.67 -9.06
C ASP A 60 -0.73 -1.70 -10.31
N ALA A 61 -2.05 -1.84 -10.11
CA ALA A 61 -3.03 -1.66 -11.17
C ALA A 61 -3.02 -0.24 -11.75
N ALA A 62 -2.83 0.79 -10.93
CA ALA A 62 -2.78 2.19 -11.38
C ALA A 62 -1.51 2.52 -12.20
N VAL A 63 -0.36 1.95 -11.84
CA VAL A 63 0.95 2.27 -12.44
C VAL A 63 1.03 1.87 -13.93
N GLY A 64 0.52 0.69 -14.29
CA GLY A 64 0.69 0.14 -15.63
C GLY A 64 -0.39 0.53 -16.64
N THR A 65 -1.47 1.20 -16.23
CA THR A 65 -2.60 1.53 -17.13
C THR A 65 -2.41 2.88 -17.81
N PRO A 66 -2.59 2.96 -19.15
CA PRO A 66 -2.62 4.24 -19.88
C PRO A 66 -3.95 4.99 -19.69
N ASP A 67 -4.99 4.32 -19.19
CA ASP A 67 -6.31 4.91 -18.96
C ASP A 67 -6.31 5.76 -17.69
N ILE A 68 -6.49 7.08 -17.86
CA ILE A 68 -6.50 8.06 -16.77
C ILE A 68 -7.66 7.83 -15.80
N ALA A 69 -8.84 7.47 -16.31
CA ALA A 69 -10.02 7.25 -15.47
C ALA A 69 -9.81 6.01 -14.59
N ARG A 70 -9.33 4.91 -15.19
CA ARG A 70 -8.98 3.69 -14.45
C ARG A 70 -7.85 3.91 -13.45
N ARG A 71 -6.83 4.68 -13.82
CA ARG A 71 -5.74 5.06 -12.89
C ARG A 71 -6.30 5.76 -11.67
N ARG A 72 -7.14 6.77 -11.87
CA ARG A 72 -7.78 7.53 -10.78
C ARG A 72 -8.63 6.64 -9.89
N GLU A 73 -9.46 5.79 -10.48
CA GLU A 73 -10.29 4.83 -9.73
C GLU A 73 -9.43 3.92 -8.84
N MET A 74 -8.33 3.39 -9.38
CA MET A 74 -7.42 2.54 -8.62
C MET A 74 -6.67 3.30 -7.53
N SER A 75 -6.28 4.55 -7.75
CA SER A 75 -5.69 5.40 -6.69
C SER A 75 -6.70 5.68 -5.56
N GLU A 76 -7.96 5.94 -5.87
CA GLU A 76 -9.03 6.11 -4.87
C GLU A 76 -9.26 4.82 -4.07
N ARG A 77 -9.18 3.66 -4.72
CA ARG A 77 -9.23 2.34 -4.08
C ARG A 77 -8.02 2.09 -3.17
N GLU A 78 -6.81 2.41 -3.62
CA GLU A 78 -5.59 2.33 -2.80
C GLU A 78 -5.76 3.15 -1.52
N ALA A 79 -6.15 4.42 -1.66
CA ALA A 79 -6.34 5.34 -0.54
C ALA A 79 -7.31 4.79 0.52
N ARG A 80 -8.45 4.25 0.08
CA ARG A 80 -9.46 3.63 0.96
C ARG A 80 -8.85 2.51 1.81
N TRP A 81 -8.07 1.63 1.19
CA TRP A 81 -7.47 0.47 1.85
C TRP A 81 -6.25 0.84 2.70
N LEU A 82 -5.48 1.86 2.30
CA LEU A 82 -4.37 2.37 3.09
C LEU A 82 -4.80 2.90 4.47
N GLY A 83 -5.89 3.65 4.56
CA GLY A 83 -6.39 4.13 5.85
C GLY A 83 -6.72 2.97 6.82
N ARG A 84 -7.34 1.92 6.29
CA ARG A 84 -7.67 0.70 7.04
C ARG A 84 -6.42 -0.07 7.46
N ALA A 85 -5.48 -0.26 6.53
CA ALA A 85 -4.20 -0.93 6.79
C ALA A 85 -3.38 -0.19 7.85
N MET A 86 -3.33 1.14 7.77
CA MET A 86 -2.64 2.02 8.72
C MET A 86 -3.19 1.84 10.13
N GLN A 87 -4.52 1.90 10.31
CA GLN A 87 -5.16 1.75 11.61
C GLN A 87 -4.92 0.35 12.19
N ARG A 88 -5.06 -0.71 11.38
CA ARG A 88 -4.80 -2.08 11.81
C ARG A 88 -3.34 -2.27 12.21
N ALA A 89 -2.40 -1.78 11.41
CA ALA A 89 -0.97 -1.87 11.67
C ALA A 89 -0.61 -1.16 12.99
N ARG A 90 -1.18 0.03 13.24
CA ARG A 90 -1.03 0.74 14.52
C ARG A 90 -1.57 -0.09 15.69
N ASN A 91 -2.76 -0.65 15.57
CA ASN A 91 -3.39 -1.46 16.63
C ASN A 91 -2.58 -2.73 16.95
N ASN A 92 -1.92 -3.31 15.95
CA ASN A 92 -1.07 -4.50 16.09
C ASN A 92 0.39 -4.17 16.43
N SER A 93 0.70 -2.90 16.74
CA SER A 93 2.07 -2.40 16.99
C SER A 93 3.06 -2.66 15.85
N ASN A 94 2.58 -2.88 14.63
CA ASN A 94 3.41 -2.92 13.43
C ASN A 94 3.68 -1.49 12.94
N PHE A 95 4.42 -0.74 13.76
CA PHE A 95 4.65 0.70 13.54
C PHE A 95 5.34 1.01 12.22
N ARG A 96 6.17 0.09 11.71
CA ARG A 96 6.83 0.25 10.41
C ARG A 96 5.84 0.23 9.25
N MET A 97 4.92 -0.74 9.25
CA MET A 97 3.86 -0.78 8.26
C MET A 97 2.88 0.39 8.40
N ALA A 98 2.56 0.80 9.64
CA ALA A 98 1.71 1.95 9.88
C ALA A 98 2.34 3.25 9.34
N LEU A 99 3.65 3.42 9.54
CA LEU A 99 4.41 4.55 9.00
C LEU A 99 4.44 4.54 7.46
N GLU A 100 4.71 3.39 6.84
CA GLU A 100 4.66 3.24 5.38
C GLU A 100 3.28 3.61 4.82
N CYS A 101 2.21 3.17 5.48
CA CYS A 101 0.85 3.54 5.07
C CYS A 101 0.61 5.04 5.23
N ALA A 102 1.05 5.64 6.35
CA ALA A 102 0.92 7.07 6.60
C ALA A 102 1.62 7.92 5.52
N GLU A 103 2.83 7.53 5.13
CA GLU A 103 3.58 8.19 4.05
C GLU A 103 2.85 8.09 2.70
N ARG A 104 2.32 6.92 2.37
CA ARG A 104 1.58 6.73 1.11
C ARG A 104 0.29 7.54 1.08
N VAL A 105 -0.44 7.62 2.20
CA VAL A 105 -1.65 8.47 2.32
C VAL A 105 -1.29 9.94 2.19
N LEU A 106 -0.24 10.40 2.89
CA LEU A 106 0.20 11.79 2.87
C LEU A 106 0.56 12.27 1.45
N ASN A 107 1.18 11.40 0.66
CA ASN A 107 1.58 11.70 -0.72
C ASN A 107 0.49 11.41 -1.77
N SER A 108 -0.71 10.99 -1.36
CA SER A 108 -1.80 10.65 -2.28
C SER A 108 -2.58 11.89 -2.70
N GLU A 109 -2.71 12.12 -4.01
CA GLU A 109 -3.54 13.20 -4.57
C GLU A 109 -5.05 12.88 -4.53
N SER A 110 -5.40 11.59 -4.41
CA SER A 110 -6.79 11.12 -4.32
C SER A 110 -7.40 11.24 -2.92
N VAL A 111 -6.63 11.72 -1.94
CA VAL A 111 -7.04 11.83 -0.53
C VAL A 111 -7.25 13.28 -0.15
N ASP A 112 -8.33 13.57 0.57
CA ASP A 112 -8.64 14.91 1.05
C ASP A 112 -7.59 15.43 2.06
N ALA A 113 -7.56 16.75 2.29
CA ALA A 113 -6.58 17.38 3.18
C ALA A 113 -6.71 16.91 4.64
N ALA A 114 -7.92 16.64 5.13
CA ALA A 114 -8.13 16.24 6.52
C ALA A 114 -7.61 14.82 6.79
N THR A 115 -7.85 13.89 5.85
CA THR A 115 -7.31 12.53 5.93
C THR A 115 -5.78 12.53 5.83
N ARG A 116 -5.19 13.36 4.95
CA ARG A 116 -3.74 13.53 4.86
C ARG A 116 -3.14 14.15 6.13
N HIS A 117 -3.83 15.11 6.74
CA HIS A 117 -3.43 15.69 8.03
C HIS A 117 -3.39 14.61 9.13
N GLY A 118 -4.44 13.77 9.21
CA GLY A 118 -4.48 12.64 10.14
C GLY A 118 -3.32 11.66 9.92
N ALA A 119 -3.01 11.34 8.65
CA ALA A 119 -1.86 10.51 8.30
C ALA A 119 -0.52 11.14 8.70
N ALA A 120 -0.37 12.46 8.53
CA ALA A 120 0.83 13.17 8.96
C ALA A 120 1.05 13.07 10.48
N LEU A 121 0.02 13.31 11.29
CA LEU A 121 0.11 13.16 12.74
C LEU A 121 0.44 11.72 13.17
N LEU A 122 -0.18 10.73 12.53
CA LEU A 122 0.11 9.33 12.80
C LEU A 122 1.53 8.96 12.36
N GLY A 123 2.01 9.47 11.22
CA GLY A 123 3.40 9.30 10.78
C GLY A 123 4.41 9.86 11.79
N ALA A 124 4.12 11.01 12.40
CA ALA A 124 4.92 11.56 13.49
C ALA A 124 4.92 10.63 14.73
N GLU A 125 3.75 10.13 15.15
CA GLU A 125 3.62 9.18 16.27
C GLU A 125 4.42 7.89 16.01
N MET A 126 4.29 7.30 14.82
CA MET A 126 4.97 6.05 14.46
C MET A 126 6.48 6.25 14.32
N SER A 127 6.93 7.38 13.78
CA SER A 127 8.35 7.73 13.69
C SER A 127 8.97 7.84 15.08
N ALA A 128 8.29 8.51 16.02
CA ALA A 128 8.74 8.59 17.40
C ALA A 128 8.79 7.22 18.09
N ALA A 129 7.77 6.37 17.87
CA ALA A 129 7.71 5.01 18.42
C ALA A 129 8.85 4.09 17.90
N LEU A 130 9.31 4.33 16.67
CA LEU A 130 10.44 3.61 16.06
C LEU A 130 11.81 4.21 16.43
N GLY A 131 11.85 5.34 17.13
CA GLY A 131 13.08 6.08 17.43
C GLY A 131 13.63 6.91 16.26
N GLU A 132 12.86 7.08 15.18
CA GLU A 132 13.19 7.86 14.00
C GLU A 132 12.89 9.37 14.22
N PHE A 133 13.39 9.93 15.33
CA PHE A 133 13.04 11.29 15.77
C PHE A 133 13.38 12.39 14.74
N ALA A 134 14.38 12.16 13.89
CA ALA A 134 14.74 13.08 12.81
C ALA A 134 13.59 13.33 11.81
N ARG A 135 12.67 12.37 11.68
CA ARG A 135 11.55 12.41 10.74
C ARG A 135 10.28 13.05 11.32
N VAL A 136 10.18 13.12 12.65
CA VAL A 136 9.01 13.68 13.34
C VAL A 136 8.71 15.13 12.89
N PRO A 137 9.70 16.04 12.79
CA PRO A 137 9.43 17.40 12.32
C PRO A 137 8.89 17.47 10.88
N GLU A 138 9.30 16.55 10.00
CA GLU A 138 8.86 16.51 8.60
C GLU A 138 7.35 16.24 8.50
N PHE A 139 6.87 15.30 9.30
CA PHE A 139 5.45 14.97 9.41
C PHE A 139 4.65 16.10 10.08
N LEU A 140 5.15 16.69 11.18
CA LEU A 140 4.45 17.78 11.85
C LEU A 140 4.33 19.02 10.96
N THR A 141 5.39 19.38 10.24
CA THR A 141 5.36 20.47 9.26
C THR A 141 4.32 20.21 8.16
N SER A 142 4.20 18.95 7.74
CA SER A 142 3.20 18.56 6.73
C SER A 142 1.78 18.66 7.27
N ALA A 143 1.56 18.30 8.54
CA ALA A 143 0.27 18.47 9.22
C ALA A 143 -0.11 19.96 9.32
N GLU A 144 0.80 20.82 9.77
CA GLU A 144 0.56 22.28 9.89
C GLU A 144 0.09 22.88 8.55
N LYS A 145 0.80 22.57 7.46
CA LYS A 145 0.43 23.05 6.11
C LYS A 145 -0.95 22.59 5.66
N LEU A 146 -1.37 21.39 6.07
CA LEU A 146 -2.68 20.82 5.72
C LEU A 146 -3.81 21.33 6.62
N HIS A 147 -3.48 21.92 7.78
CA HIS A 147 -4.46 22.54 8.68
C HIS A 147 -4.83 23.97 8.24
N GLU A 148 -3.89 24.68 7.62
CA GLU A 148 -4.03 26.09 7.20
C GLU A 148 -4.69 26.29 5.83
N GLY A 149 -4.77 25.24 5.00
CA GLY A 149 -5.33 25.27 3.64
C GLY A 149 -6.70 24.62 3.53
#